data_AF-A0A2G6MWY8-F1
#
_entry.id   AF-A0A2G6MWY8-F1
#
_cell.length_a   1.000
_cell.length_b   1.000
_cell.length_c   1.000
_cell.angle_alpha   90.00
_cell.angle_beta   90.00
_cell.angle_gamma   90.00
#
_symmetry.space_group_name_H-M   'P 1'
#
loop_
_entity.id
_entity.type
_entity.pdbx_description
1 polymer ?
#
loop_
_entity_poly.entity_id
_entity_poly.type
_entity_poly.pdbx_seq_one_letter_code
_entity_poly.pdbx_strand_id
1 'polypeptide(L)'
;MGSAVTYTEKQRPCLIGYVENDLLLPDNNMTEKSICPFVSGRKSWFFIGTVEGVQASALLYSLIEPARANNIEPYSYVRHIFERMPLVTTLEGYETLLPWQGKIETGMGC
;
A
#
# COMPACT_ATOMS: atom_id res chain seq x y z
N MET A 1 -18.50 32.34 -1.57
CA MET A 1 -19.55 31.31 -1.46
C MET A 1 -19.82 30.56 -2.77
N GLY A 2 -19.54 31.12 -3.96
CA GLY A 2 -19.75 30.42 -5.24
C GLY A 2 -18.82 29.23 -5.53
N SER A 3 -17.57 29.25 -5.04
CA SER A 3 -16.56 28.24 -5.42
C SER A 3 -16.88 26.81 -4.98
N ALA A 4 -17.50 26.64 -3.80
CA ALA A 4 -17.89 25.33 -3.30
C ALA A 4 -19.05 24.74 -4.11
N VAL A 5 -20.02 25.57 -4.49
CA VAL A 5 -21.16 25.16 -5.34
C VAL A 5 -20.65 24.75 -6.73
N THR A 6 -19.79 25.56 -7.34
CA THR A 6 -19.18 25.22 -8.64
C THR A 6 -18.32 23.96 -8.56
N TYR A 7 -17.67 23.69 -7.44
CA TYR A 7 -16.90 22.45 -7.23
C TYR A 7 -17.80 21.22 -7.17
N THR A 8 -18.87 21.27 -6.36
CA THR A 8 -19.83 20.18 -6.24
C THR A 8 -20.51 19.88 -7.58
N GLU A 9 -20.90 20.91 -8.34
CA GLU A 9 -21.47 20.75 -9.68
C GLU A 9 -20.51 20.06 -10.66
N LYS A 10 -19.21 20.39 -10.59
CA LYS A 10 -18.19 19.70 -11.40
C LYS A 10 -17.97 18.24 -11.00
N GLN A 11 -18.17 17.89 -9.73
CA GLN A 11 -18.01 16.53 -9.21
C GLN A 11 -19.29 15.69 -9.25
N ARG A 12 -20.42 16.29 -9.61
CA ARG A 12 -21.73 15.64 -9.78
C ARG A 12 -21.68 14.28 -10.52
N PRO A 13 -20.98 14.10 -11.65
CA PRO A 13 -20.89 12.79 -12.31
C PRO A 13 -20.22 11.71 -11.44
N CYS A 14 -19.17 12.03 -10.69
CA CYS A 14 -18.56 11.10 -9.74
C CYS A 14 -19.51 10.76 -8.58
N LEU A 15 -20.27 11.75 -8.09
CA LEU A 15 -21.21 11.55 -6.99
C LEU A 15 -22.38 10.63 -7.38
N ILE A 16 -22.85 10.70 -8.63
CA ILE A 16 -23.87 9.78 -9.15
C ILE A 16 -23.34 8.36 -9.23
N GLY A 17 -22.05 8.17 -9.56
CA GLY A 17 -21.43 6.84 -9.62
C GLY A 17 -21.51 6.05 -8.31
N TYR A 18 -21.52 6.72 -7.15
CA TYR A 18 -21.74 6.08 -5.83
C TYR A 18 -23.19 5.61 -5.60
N VAL A 19 -24.16 6.21 -6.29
CA VAL A 19 -25.58 5.79 -6.22
C VAL A 19 -25.83 4.61 -7.16
N GLU A 20 -25.08 4.54 -8.27
CA GLU A 20 -25.20 3.50 -9.28
C GLU A 20 -24.42 2.21 -8.95
N ASN A 21 -23.39 2.29 -8.09
CA ASN A 21 -22.59 1.14 -7.67
C ASN A 21 -22.54 1.03 -6.14
N ASP A 22 -23.12 -0.04 -5.61
CA ASP A 22 -23.14 -0.38 -4.18
C ASP A 22 -21.76 -0.76 -3.63
N LEU A 23 -20.83 -1.15 -4.50
CA LEU A 23 -19.45 -1.48 -4.14
C LEU A 23 -18.58 -0.25 -3.83
N LEU A 24 -19.01 0.95 -4.23
CA LEU A 24 -18.26 2.17 -4.03
C LEU A 24 -18.68 2.85 -2.73
N LEU A 25 -17.75 2.90 -1.77
CA LEU A 25 -17.95 3.62 -0.52
C LEU A 25 -17.59 5.11 -0.73
N PRO A 26 -18.44 6.06 -0.31
CA PRO A 26 -18.12 7.49 -0.37
C PRO A 26 -16.96 7.91 0.52
N ASP A 27 -16.56 7.07 1.48
CA ASP A 27 -15.49 7.36 2.42
C ASP A 27 -14.13 6.84 1.95
N ASN A 28 -13.10 7.67 2.14
CA ASN A 28 -11.72 7.34 1.80
C ASN A 28 -10.92 6.83 3.02
N ASN A 29 -11.61 6.45 4.11
CA ASN A 29 -10.98 6.22 5.41
C ASN A 29 -9.98 5.06 5.38
N MET A 30 -10.27 4.03 4.57
CA MET A 30 -9.36 2.90 4.38
C MET A 30 -8.04 3.31 3.71
N THR A 31 -8.12 4.10 2.66
CA THR A 31 -6.94 4.63 1.95
C THR A 31 -6.16 5.62 2.81
N GLU A 32 -6.85 6.49 3.56
CA GLU A 32 -6.20 7.43 4.47
C GLU A 32 -5.46 6.70 5.58
N LYS A 33 -6.05 5.63 6.13
CA LYS A 33 -5.40 4.79 7.14
C LYS A 33 -4.18 4.05 6.59
N SER A 34 -4.19 3.59 5.34
CA SER A 34 -3.03 2.90 4.75
C SER A 34 -1.88 3.87 4.45
N ILE A 35 -2.17 5.11 4.06
CA ILE A 35 -1.11 6.11 3.77
C ILE A 35 -0.61 6.85 5.03
N CYS A 36 -1.41 6.94 6.09
CA CYS A 36 -1.04 7.69 7.31
C CYS A 36 0.28 7.25 7.97
N PRO A 37 0.60 5.94 8.08
CA PRO A 37 1.90 5.47 8.56
C PRO A 37 3.07 5.98 7.72
N PHE A 38 2.93 6.00 6.40
CA PHE A 38 3.95 6.57 5.50
C PHE A 38 4.12 8.07 5.71
N VAL A 39 3.02 8.83 5.76
CA VAL A 39 3.05 10.29 5.96
C VAL A 39 3.70 10.66 7.29
N SER A 40 3.38 9.92 8.35
CA SER A 40 3.97 10.11 9.67
C SER A 40 5.44 9.69 9.71
N GLY A 41 5.78 8.57 9.08
CA GLY A 41 7.15 8.06 8.96
C GLY A 41 8.11 9.01 8.24
N ARG A 42 7.63 9.76 7.23
CA ARG A 42 8.43 10.78 6.53
C ARG A 42 9.04 11.84 7.45
N LYS A 43 8.38 12.17 8.57
CA LYS A 43 8.92 13.12 9.56
C LYS A 43 9.95 12.50 10.51
N SER A 44 9.95 11.16 10.64
CA SER A 44 10.79 10.42 11.59
C SER A 44 12.04 9.82 10.95
N TRP A 45 12.08 9.68 9.62
CA TRP A 45 13.19 9.02 8.93
C TRP A 45 14.22 10.05 8.48
N PHE A 46 15.37 10.05 9.16
CA PHE A 46 16.50 10.96 8.91
C PHE A 46 17.00 11.00 7.46
N PHE A 47 16.66 10.01 6.63
CA PHE A 47 17.16 9.84 5.27
C PHE A 47 16.14 10.16 4.16
N ILE A 48 14.88 10.50 4.47
CA ILE A 48 13.88 10.99 3.48
C ILE A 48 14.11 12.50 3.21
N GLY A 49 15.37 12.93 3.11
CA GLY A 49 15.74 14.28 2.71
C GLY A 49 16.04 14.40 1.23
N THR A 50 16.38 13.29 0.57
CA THR A 50 16.77 13.23 -0.84
C THR A 50 15.71 12.53 -1.69
N VAL A 51 15.69 12.80 -2.99
CA VAL A 51 14.73 12.19 -3.93
C VAL A 51 14.90 10.67 -3.96
N GLU A 52 16.14 10.21 -3.92
CA GLU A 52 16.51 8.80 -3.88
C GLU A 52 16.01 8.14 -2.59
N GLY A 53 16.12 8.82 -1.44
CA GLY A 53 15.59 8.34 -0.16
C GLY A 53 14.07 8.23 -0.13
N VAL A 54 13.37 9.19 -0.75
CA VAL A 54 11.91 9.14 -0.94
C VAL A 54 11.52 7.95 -1.83
N GLN A 55 12.24 7.71 -2.93
CA GLN A 55 11.94 6.59 -3.83
C GLN A 55 12.18 5.23 -3.17
N ALA A 56 13.31 5.06 -2.48
CA ALA A 56 13.63 3.82 -1.78
C ALA A 56 12.61 3.50 -0.67
N SER A 57 12.20 4.52 0.09
CA SER A 57 11.19 4.36 1.14
C SER A 57 9.81 4.04 0.57
N ALA A 58 9.39 4.71 -0.51
CA ALA A 58 8.12 4.40 -1.18
C ALA A 58 8.09 2.97 -1.72
N LEU A 59 9.20 2.49 -2.28
CA LEU A 59 9.33 1.11 -2.77
C LEU A 59 9.21 0.10 -1.63
N LEU A 60 9.89 0.34 -0.51
CA LEU A 60 9.80 -0.52 0.67
C LEU A 60 8.37 -0.59 1.23
N TYR A 61 7.68 0.55 1.36
CA TYR A 61 6.29 0.56 1.82
C TYR A 61 5.35 -0.15 0.84
N SER A 62 5.58 -0.02 -0.46
CA SER A 62 4.80 -0.73 -1.48
C SER A 62 4.90 -2.26 -1.34
N LEU A 63 5.98 -2.79 -0.75
CA LEU A 63 6.13 -4.20 -0.42
C LEU A 63 5.49 -4.56 0.94
N ILE A 64 5.57 -3.67 1.93
CA ILE A 64 5.05 -3.92 3.28
C ILE A 64 3.52 -3.88 3.35
N GLU A 65 2.88 -2.93 2.66
CA GLU A 65 1.43 -2.76 2.68
C GLU A 65 0.66 -4.01 2.22
N PRO A 66 1.01 -4.71 1.11
CA PRO A 66 0.33 -5.94 0.75
C PRO A 66 0.60 -7.09 1.73
N ALA A 67 1.76 -7.13 2.41
CA ALA A 67 2.01 -8.11 3.46
C ALA A 67 1.10 -7.89 4.68
N ARG A 68 0.96 -6.63 5.11
CA ARG A 68 0.03 -6.24 6.19
C ARG A 68 -1.42 -6.56 5.82
N ALA A 69 -1.83 -6.30 4.58
CA ALA A 69 -3.18 -6.62 4.10
C ALA A 69 -3.48 -8.13 4.13
N ASN A 70 -2.45 -8.98 3.99
CA ASN A 70 -2.56 -10.44 4.08
C ASN A 70 -2.29 -11.00 5.50
N ASN A 71 -2.19 -10.15 6.53
CA ASN A 71 -1.86 -10.53 7.91
C ASN A 71 -0.50 -11.27 8.06
N ILE A 72 0.45 -10.95 7.19
CA ILE A 72 1.82 -11.49 7.25
C ILE A 72 2.71 -10.49 7.98
N GLU A 73 3.60 -11.00 8.85
CA GLU A 73 4.56 -10.16 9.57
C GLU A 73 5.52 -9.51 8.56
N PRO A 74 5.55 -8.16 8.45
CA PRO A 74 6.26 -7.47 7.38
C PRO A 74 7.76 -7.76 7.28
N TYR A 75 8.45 -7.93 8.41
CA TYR A 75 9.89 -8.17 8.43
C TYR A 75 10.24 -9.55 7.84
N SER A 76 9.51 -10.59 8.23
CA SER A 76 9.65 -11.95 7.72
C SER A 76 9.40 -12.02 6.21
N TYR A 77 8.40 -11.28 5.72
CA TYR A 77 8.10 -11.18 4.30
C TYR A 77 9.23 -10.50 3.51
N VAL A 78 9.70 -9.34 3.95
CA VAL A 78 10.76 -8.61 3.27
C VAL A 78 12.06 -9.43 3.25
N ARG A 79 12.39 -10.09 4.36
CA ARG A 79 13.53 -11.01 4.44
C ARG A 79 13.40 -12.16 3.44
N HIS A 80 12.22 -12.78 3.37
CA HIS A 80 11.93 -13.86 2.45
C HIS A 80 12.10 -13.44 0.97
N ILE A 81 11.63 -12.24 0.62
CA ILE A 81 11.82 -11.68 -0.72
C ILE A 81 13.31 -11.55 -1.01
N PHE A 82 14.09 -10.91 -0.13
CA PHE A 82 15.50 -10.67 -0.40
C PHE A 82 16.33 -11.96 -0.45
N GLU A 83 15.97 -13.00 0.32
CA GLU A 83 16.64 -14.30 0.27
C GLU A 83 16.32 -15.07 -1.02
N ARG A 84 15.09 -14.97 -1.54
CA ARG A 84 14.65 -15.76 -2.72
C ARG A 84 14.73 -15.03 -4.04
N MET A 85 14.67 -13.70 -4.06
CA MET A 85 14.79 -12.87 -5.25
C MET A 85 16.01 -13.21 -6.12
N PRO A 86 17.24 -13.39 -5.59
CA PRO A 86 18.40 -13.75 -6.43
C PRO A 86 18.34 -15.16 -7.01
N LEU A 87 17.48 -16.04 -6.46
CA LEU A 87 17.34 -17.43 -6.91
C LEU A 87 16.28 -17.57 -8.01
N VAL A 88 15.45 -16.55 -8.22
CA VAL A 88 14.32 -16.59 -9.16
C VAL A 88 14.72 -15.94 -10.48
N THR A 89 14.67 -16.73 -11.55
CA THR A 89 14.95 -16.25 -12.92
C THR A 89 13.70 -16.23 -13.81
N THR A 90 12.60 -16.85 -13.37
CA THR A 90 11.35 -17.00 -14.14
C THR A 90 10.23 -16.16 -13.56
N LEU A 91 9.31 -15.70 -14.42
CA LEU A 91 8.16 -14.87 -14.02
C LEU A 91 7.28 -15.57 -12.97
N GLU A 92 6.99 -16.85 -13.17
CA GLU A 92 6.20 -17.67 -12.23
C GLU A 92 6.86 -17.79 -10.84
N GLY A 93 8.20 -17.75 -10.81
CA GLY A 93 8.93 -17.74 -9.55
C GLY A 93 8.73 -16.42 -8.78
N TYR A 94 8.56 -15.28 -9.46
CA TYR A 94 8.26 -14.00 -8.82
C TYR A 94 6.84 -13.99 -8.27
N GLU A 95 5.88 -14.57 -8.99
CA GLU A 95 4.50 -14.71 -8.50
C GLU A 95 4.43 -15.52 -7.21
N THR A 96 5.31 -16.52 -7.07
CA THR A 96 5.42 -17.32 -5.84
C THR A 96 5.90 -16.52 -4.63
N LEU A 97 6.56 -15.38 -4.83
CA LEU A 97 7.03 -14.50 -3.76
C LEU A 97 5.92 -13.56 -3.24
N LEU A 98 4.77 -13.51 -3.90
CA LEU A 98 3.68 -12.62 -3.53
C LEU A 98 2.99 -13.09 -2.25
N PRO A 99 2.47 -12.16 -1.42
CA PRO A 99 2.05 -12.47 -0.05
C PRO A 99 0.83 -13.40 0.00
N TRP A 100 -0.01 -13.43 -1.03
CA TRP A 100 -1.20 -14.28 -1.09
C TRP A 100 -0.92 -15.76 -1.44
N GLN A 101 0.32 -16.13 -1.75
CA GLN A 101 0.68 -17.51 -2.10
C GLN A 101 0.92 -18.42 -0.86
N GLY A 102 0.89 -17.87 0.35
CA GLY A 102 0.82 -18.65 1.61
C GLY A 102 2.07 -19.44 2.00
N LYS A 103 3.23 -19.22 1.36
CA LYS A 103 4.49 -19.95 1.61
C LYS A 103 5.43 -19.27 2.62
N ILE A 104 5.00 -18.18 3.25
CA ILE A 104 5.80 -17.42 4.21
C ILE A 104 5.38 -17.85 5.61
N GLU A 105 6.34 -18.33 6.40
CA GLU A 105 6.11 -18.77 7.77
C GLU A 105 5.48 -17.63 8.56
N THR A 106 4.22 -17.81 8.95
CA THR A 106 3.53 -16.87 9.83
C THR A 106 4.18 -17.02 11.18
N GLY A 107 5.15 -16.16 11.49
CA GLY A 107 5.70 -16.00 12.82
C GLY A 107 4.60 -15.54 13.76
N MET A 108 3.77 -16.47 14.21
CA MET A 108 2.87 -16.30 15.33
C MET A 108 3.75 -16.31 16.60
N GLY A 109 4.42 -15.19 16.84
CA GLY A 109 5.05 -14.87 18.10
C GLY A 109 4.11 -13.94 18.87
N CYS A 110 3.28 -14.56 19.71
CA CYS A 110 2.54 -14.03 20.87
C CYS A 110 1.95 -12.61 20.79
#